data_AF-A0A439TPM4-F1
#
_entry.id   AF-A0A439TPM4-F1
#
_cell.length_a   1.000
_cell.length_b   1.000
_cell.length_c   1.000
_cell.angle_alpha   90.00
_cell.angle_beta   90.00
_cell.angle_gamma   90.00
#
_symmetry.space_group_name_H-M   'P 1'
#
loop_
_entity.id
_entity.type
_entity.pdbx_description
1 polymer ?
#
loop_
_entity_poly.entity_id
_entity_poly.type
_entity_poly.pdbx_seq_one_letter_code
_entity_poly.pdbx_strand_id
1 'polypeptide(L)'
;PASDRIRHFREFTLPMSDKEVEKQAARCMDCGIPYCHGPTGCPVHNQIPDWNDLVYNGDWDNAIRNLHSTNNFPEFTGRICPAPCEEAC
;
A
#
# COMPACT_ATOMS: atom_id res chain seq x y z
N PRO A 1 -16.90 -3.29 -15.80
CA PRO A 1 -18.09 -4.03 -15.29
C PRO A 1 -17.78 -5.53 -15.15
N ALA A 2 -18.48 -6.27 -14.28
CA ALA A 2 -18.25 -7.72 -14.13
C ALA A 2 -18.45 -8.47 -15.47
N SER A 3 -19.47 -8.09 -16.23
CA SER A 3 -19.79 -8.63 -17.56
C SER A 3 -18.68 -8.51 -18.60
N ASP A 4 -17.82 -7.50 -18.48
CA ASP A 4 -16.72 -7.28 -19.43
C ASP A 4 -15.48 -8.09 -19.03
N ARG A 5 -15.25 -8.24 -17.71
CA ARG A 5 -14.07 -8.91 -17.13
C ARG A 5 -14.07 -10.43 -17.37
N ILE A 6 -15.24 -11.05 -17.60
CA ILE A 6 -15.34 -12.49 -17.91
C ILE A 6 -14.93 -12.84 -19.36
N ARG A 7 -14.65 -11.83 -20.20
CA ARG A 7 -14.34 -12.01 -21.62
C ARG A 7 -12.83 -12.01 -21.92
N HIS A 8 -11.98 -11.74 -20.93
CA HIS A 8 -10.52 -11.64 -21.10
C HIS A 8 -9.76 -11.83 -19.78
N PHE A 9 -8.44 -12.05 -19.85
CA PHE A 9 -7.56 -12.23 -18.69
C PHE A 9 -6.75 -10.97 -18.31
N ARG A 10 -7.14 -9.79 -18.78
CA ARG A 10 -6.48 -8.52 -18.41
C ARG A 10 -6.77 -8.15 -16.95
N GLU A 11 -5.87 -7.38 -16.35
CA GLU A 11 -6.02 -6.81 -15.01
C GLU A 11 -7.35 -6.05 -14.89
N PHE A 12 -8.03 -6.21 -13.75
CA PHE A 12 -9.36 -5.63 -13.52
C PHE A 12 -9.37 -4.53 -12.46
N THR A 13 -8.28 -4.42 -11.69
CA THR A 13 -7.96 -3.31 -10.81
C THR A 13 -7.55 -2.12 -11.65
N LEU A 14 -8.14 -0.96 -11.35
CA LEU A 14 -7.79 0.29 -12.01
C LEU A 14 -6.92 1.10 -11.05
N PRO A 15 -5.77 1.64 -11.49
CA PRO A 15 -4.96 2.49 -10.64
C PRO A 15 -5.74 3.74 -10.25
N MET A 16 -5.58 4.17 -9.00
CA MET A 16 -6.06 5.47 -8.55
C MET A 16 -5.22 6.58 -9.19
N SER A 17 -5.81 7.76 -9.38
CA SER A 17 -5.01 8.94 -9.75
C SER A 17 -4.10 9.37 -8.60
N ASP A 18 -2.98 10.04 -8.89
CA ASP A 18 -2.03 10.49 -7.87
C ASP A 18 -2.71 11.31 -6.75
N LYS A 19 -3.68 12.16 -7.11
CA LYS A 19 -4.48 12.95 -6.16
C LYS A 19 -5.38 12.09 -5.27
N GLU A 20 -5.90 10.97 -5.78
CA GLU A 20 -6.67 10.04 -4.97
C GLU A 20 -5.77 9.25 -4.04
N VAL A 21 -4.58 8.85 -4.51
CA VAL A 21 -3.59 8.16 -3.68
C VAL A 21 -3.11 9.07 -2.53
N GLU A 22 -2.76 10.32 -2.82
CA GLU A 22 -2.38 11.33 -1.82
C GLU A 22 -3.48 11.50 -0.75
N LYS A 23 -4.75 11.57 -1.16
CA LYS A 23 -5.89 11.62 -0.24
C LYS A 23 -6.06 10.36 0.60
N GLN A 24 -5.78 9.17 0.06
CA GLN A 24 -5.83 7.93 0.84
C GLN A 24 -4.68 7.86 1.84
N ALA A 25 -3.47 8.25 1.42
CA ALA A 25 -2.29 8.28 2.28
C ALA A 25 -2.48 9.23 3.49
N ALA A 26 -3.14 10.37 3.27
CA ALA A 26 -3.49 11.35 4.31
C ALA A 26 -4.43 10.81 5.42
N ARG A 27 -5.03 9.63 5.23
CA ARG A 27 -5.90 9.00 6.24
C ARG A 27 -5.13 8.26 7.32
N CYS A 28 -3.83 7.99 7.10
CA CYS A 28 -2.97 7.40 8.10
C CYS A 28 -2.84 8.35 9.30
N MET A 29 -3.03 7.84 10.53
CA MET A 29 -3.05 8.67 11.74
C MET A 29 -1.69 8.88 12.40
N ASP A 30 -0.60 8.38 11.80
CA ASP A 30 0.73 8.34 12.43
C ASP A 30 0.68 7.72 13.84
N CYS A 31 0.21 6.47 13.91
CA CYS A 31 0.02 5.75 15.17
C CYS A 31 1.37 5.60 15.89
N GLY A 32 1.53 6.20 17.07
CA GLY A 32 2.79 6.10 17.84
C GLY A 32 3.24 4.67 18.18
N ILE A 33 2.30 3.72 18.23
CA ILE A 33 2.57 2.28 18.20
C ILE A 33 1.68 1.69 17.09
N PRO A 34 2.18 1.57 15.84
CA PRO A 34 1.37 1.06 14.73
C PRO A 34 1.12 -0.44 14.90
N TYR A 35 -0.09 -0.91 14.59
CA TYR A 35 -0.37 -2.35 14.53
C TYR A 35 -0.21 -2.93 13.12
N CYS A 36 -0.29 -2.07 12.11
CA CYS A 36 -0.17 -2.42 10.70
C CYS A 36 1.25 -2.92 10.31
N HIS A 37 2.29 -2.55 11.07
CA HIS A 37 3.66 -3.02 10.88
C HIS A 37 4.00 -4.23 11.76
N GLY A 38 5.12 -4.90 11.45
CA GLY A 38 5.67 -5.96 12.30
C GLY A 38 4.81 -7.23 12.40
N PRO A 39 4.97 -8.03 13.48
CA PRO A 39 4.35 -9.35 13.62
C PRO A 39 2.82 -9.35 13.59
N THR A 40 2.19 -8.22 13.88
CA THR A 40 0.73 -8.06 13.94
C THR A 40 0.08 -7.80 12.58
N GLY A 41 0.71 -6.99 11.72
CA GLY A 41 0.06 -6.55 10.48
C GLY A 41 0.84 -6.86 9.21
N CYS A 42 2.18 -6.87 9.24
CA CYS A 42 2.97 -7.05 8.03
C CYS A 42 4.13 -8.02 8.27
N PRO A 43 4.08 -9.26 7.73
CA PRO A 43 5.10 -10.28 7.98
C PRO A 43 6.52 -9.91 7.54
N VAL A 44 6.66 -8.97 6.59
CA VAL A 44 7.95 -8.45 6.12
C VAL A 44 8.36 -7.15 6.83
N HIS A 45 7.61 -6.77 7.87
CA HIS A 45 7.91 -5.64 8.75
C HIS A 45 8.00 -4.31 8.00
N ASN A 46 7.14 -4.15 6.99
CA ASN A 46 7.13 -2.93 6.23
C ASN A 46 6.77 -1.71 7.10
N GLN A 47 7.44 -0.59 6.83
CA GLN A 47 7.27 0.71 7.49
C GLN A 47 6.09 1.52 6.91
N ILE A 48 4.88 0.96 6.99
CA ILE A 48 3.68 1.49 6.30
C ILE A 48 3.39 2.97 6.59
N PRO A 49 3.44 3.45 7.84
CA PRO A 49 3.20 4.86 8.13
C PRO A 49 4.19 5.78 7.42
N ASP A 50 5.46 5.39 7.33
CA ASP A 50 6.55 6.23 6.83
C ASP A 50 6.38 6.54 5.33
N TRP A 51 6.15 5.53 4.49
CA TRP A 51 5.92 5.81 3.07
C TRP A 51 4.55 6.44 2.80
N ASN A 52 3.54 6.23 3.66
CA ASN A 52 2.26 6.93 3.51
C ASN A 52 2.44 8.43 3.75
N ASP A 53 3.22 8.83 4.76
CA ASP A 53 3.56 10.24 4.95
C ASP A 53 4.36 10.81 3.76
N LEU A 54 5.34 10.05 3.25
CA LEU A 54 6.10 10.47 2.05
C LEU A 54 5.19 10.64 0.82
N VAL A 55 4.26 9.71 0.59
CA VAL A 55 3.27 9.80 -0.49
C VAL A 55 2.35 11.00 -0.31
N TYR A 56 1.89 11.27 0.91
CA TYR A 56 1.08 12.45 1.22
C TYR A 56 1.84 13.76 0.94
N ASN A 57 3.14 13.80 1.22
CA ASN A 57 4.00 14.94 0.91
C ASN A 57 4.47 15.01 -0.56
N GLY A 58 4.05 14.05 -1.40
CA GLY A 58 4.45 13.97 -2.81
C GLY A 58 5.88 13.49 -3.06
N ASP A 59 6.58 12.97 -2.05
CA ASP A 59 7.94 12.46 -2.13
C ASP A 59 7.97 10.98 -2.53
N TRP A 60 7.57 10.73 -3.78
CA TRP A 60 7.45 9.39 -4.36
C TRP A 60 8.77 8.62 -4.41
N ASP A 61 9.88 9.33 -4.65
CA ASP A 61 11.21 8.73 -4.77
C ASP A 61 11.70 8.16 -3.43
N ASN A 62 11.46 8.87 -2.32
CA ASN A 62 11.77 8.32 -1.01
C ASN A 62 10.74 7.29 -0.55
N ALA A 63 9.46 7.47 -0.89
CA ALA A 63 8.42 6.49 -0.57
C ALA A 63 8.75 5.11 -1.15
N ILE A 64 9.14 5.05 -2.42
CA ILE A 64 9.48 3.77 -3.07
C ILE A 64 10.78 3.17 -2.53
N ARG A 65 11.78 4.00 -2.18
CA ARG A 65 13.01 3.54 -1.50
C ARG A 65 12.72 2.97 -0.12
N ASN A 66 11.85 3.62 0.65
CA ASN A 66 11.42 3.13 1.96
C ASN A 66 10.70 1.78 1.84
N LEU A 67 9.71 1.69 0.95
CA LEU A 67 8.98 0.44 0.69
C LEU A 67 9.92 -0.71 0.27
N HIS A 68 10.89 -0.43 -0.61
CA HIS A 68 11.86 -1.43 -1.05
C HIS A 68 12.91 -1.81 0.00
N SER A 69 13.06 -1.03 1.07
CA SER A 69 14.01 -1.35 2.15
C SER A 69 13.65 -2.64 2.89
N THR A 70 12.36 -3.01 2.86
CA THR A 70 11.80 -4.17 3.57
C THR A 70 11.13 -5.17 2.62
N ASN A 71 10.69 -4.72 1.44
CA ASN A 71 10.00 -5.55 0.47
C ASN A 71 10.68 -5.55 -0.91
N ASN A 72 11.11 -6.72 -1.35
CA ASN A 72 11.72 -6.91 -2.65
C ASN A 72 10.73 -6.85 -3.83
N PHE A 73 9.45 -7.12 -3.59
CA PHE A 73 8.42 -7.22 -4.64
C PHE A 73 7.10 -6.52 -4.25
N PRO A 74 7.12 -5.21 -3.92
CA PRO A 74 5.94 -4.46 -3.52
C PRO A 74 4.80 -4.47 -4.56
N GLU A 75 5.14 -4.51 -5.85
CA GLU A 75 4.21 -4.58 -6.97
C GLU A 75 3.44 -5.91 -7.02
N PHE A 76 4.02 -6.98 -6.51
CA PHE A 76 3.37 -8.29 -6.39
C PHE A 76 2.61 -8.41 -5.08
N THR A 77 3.24 -8.06 -3.96
CA THR A 77 2.59 -8.16 -2.65
C THR A 77 1.40 -7.21 -2.54
N GLY A 78 1.47 -6.00 -3.11
CA GLY A 78 0.35 -5.06 -3.12
C GLY A 78 -0.86 -5.54 -3.94
N ARG A 79 -0.70 -6.58 -4.77
CA ARG A 79 -1.79 -7.18 -5.56
C ARG A 79 -2.34 -8.47 -4.97
N ILE A 80 -1.48 -9.29 -4.38
CA ILE A 80 -1.80 -10.69 -4.03
C ILE A 80 -1.90 -10.89 -2.52
N CYS A 81 -1.26 -10.03 -1.71
CA CYS A 81 -1.33 -10.15 -0.26
C CYS A 81 -2.79 -10.03 0.21
N PRO A 82 -3.24 -10.86 1.15
CA PRO A 82 -4.56 -10.72 1.76
C PRO A 82 -4.68 -9.48 2.67
N ALA A 83 -3.66 -8.62 2.69
CA ALA A 83 -3.60 -7.36 3.42
C ALA A 83 -3.93 -7.45 4.93
N PRO A 84 -3.26 -8.33 5.72
CA PRO A 84 -3.44 -8.37 7.18
C PRO A 84 -3.10 -7.03 7.85
N CYS A 85 -2.29 -6.19 7.21
CA CYS A 85 -1.97 -4.85 7.67
C CYS A 85 -3.16 -3.90 7.63
N GLU A 86 -4.16 -4.14 6.77
CA GLU A 86 -5.41 -3.37 6.74
C GLU A 86 -6.35 -3.79 7.86
N GLU A 87 -6.42 -5.09 8.19
CA GLU A 87 -7.23 -5.59 9.32
C GLU A 87 -6.65 -5.17 10.68
N ALA A 88 -5.33 -5.08 10.77
CA ALA A 88 -4.65 -4.58 11.96
C ALA A 88 -4.69 -3.04 12.10
N CYS A 89 -5.09 -2.29 11.06
CA CYS A 89 -5.10 -0.83 11.04
C CYS A 89 -6.26 -0.23 11.84
#